data_AF-A0A553QH94-F1
#
_entry.id   AF-A0A553QH94-F1
#
_cell.length_a   1.000
_cell.length_b   1.000
_cell.length_c   1.000
_cell.angle_alpha   90.00
_cell.angle_beta   90.00
_cell.angle_gamma   90.00
#
_symmetry.space_group_name_H-M   'P 1'
#
loop_
_entity.id
_entity.type
_entity.pdbx_description
1 polymer ?
#
loop_
_entity_poly.entity_id
_entity_poly.type
_entity_poly.pdbx_seq_one_letter_code
_entity_poly.pdbx_strand_id
1 'polypeptide(L)'
;QQIHSHSSELIWMGITPTAASQSALSEISRYRIHRGGLCPPRAAVNCAFPPFAGVTSFIHSIFSAKITLACGRTCNLWQASAVKCGVSIMARGLLPWIWLRRPFYFQARISYMHMKYLFLSWLAVFVGSWVVYVEYSSYTELCRGHECKNSICEKFQKGAIDGSACDSLCEKGTLYLGKCLSAKPSHQVYSGSWGDMEGIIKCPMKVDNKYDLDAELEPRKEHASFNRPTRGTSMQMFKEMVFGLLKAKVGDQSNLDDLVTMVLGVADSNRDGQISLSEAHSAWALLQLNEFLLSTALQDREHTPRLLGFCGDLYVVEKVPYVPLFGISLPWLMELWIPSGLRRSIDQWAAPSWPRKAKIAIGLFELVEDVFHGTFGSFLMCDLSAAGFGYTERHDIKVVDSKWIVPEVGFQEIMREKRCEEDSDCVYGRDCFTSCDLTKHRCTTEVTQPNLAKVCNTLSYYLLYGAPSDIRDELEKQLYACNALKGASEQMEMEHSLILNNLKTLLWKKISHTKDS
;
A
#
# COMPACT_ATOMS: atom_id res chain seq x y z
N GLN A 1 20.63 62.61 -15.16
CA GLN A 1 19.83 63.72 -15.72
C GLN A 1 18.35 63.38 -15.56
N GLN A 2 17.48 64.34 -15.18
CA GLN A 2 15.99 64.30 -15.14
C GLN A 2 15.34 63.09 -14.43
N ILE A 3 14.72 63.17 -13.25
CA ILE A 3 13.63 64.05 -12.76
C ILE A 3 12.29 63.84 -13.52
N HIS A 4 11.35 63.08 -12.94
CA HIS A 4 10.15 63.65 -12.30
C HIS A 4 9.28 62.61 -11.57
N SER A 5 8.80 62.99 -10.39
CA SER A 5 7.64 62.39 -9.69
C SER A 5 6.44 63.33 -9.80
N HIS A 6 5.21 62.81 -9.62
CA HIS A 6 4.07 63.62 -9.18
C HIS A 6 2.95 62.82 -8.47
N SER A 7 2.71 63.21 -7.22
CA SER A 7 1.46 63.24 -6.42
C SER A 7 0.29 63.95 -7.13
N SER A 8 -0.99 63.93 -6.73
CA SER A 8 -1.85 63.24 -5.71
C SER A 8 -3.33 63.43 -6.17
N GLU A 9 -4.40 62.79 -5.65
CA GLU A 9 -5.31 63.18 -4.54
C GLU A 9 -6.61 62.29 -4.66
N LEU A 10 -7.20 61.69 -3.60
CA LEU A 10 -8.34 62.16 -2.76
C LEU A 10 -9.61 62.56 -3.59
N ILE A 11 -10.87 62.15 -3.29
CA ILE A 11 -11.66 62.22 -2.03
C ILE A 11 -12.83 61.17 -2.00
N TRP A 12 -13.13 60.62 -0.80
CA TRP A 12 -14.40 60.13 -0.19
C TRP A 12 -15.75 60.31 -0.97
N MET A 13 -16.84 59.50 -0.92
CA MET A 13 -17.49 58.52 0.02
C MET A 13 -18.41 57.55 -0.81
N GLY A 14 -19.26 56.61 -0.33
CA GLY A 14 -19.61 56.09 1.02
C GLY A 14 -21.01 55.40 1.07
N ILE A 15 -21.30 54.61 2.14
CA ILE A 15 -22.62 54.06 2.59
C ILE A 15 -23.24 52.85 1.83
N THR A 16 -23.66 51.83 2.61
CA THR A 16 -24.38 50.57 2.27
C THR A 16 -25.77 50.56 2.96
N PRO A 17 -26.57 49.45 3.02
CA PRO A 17 -26.93 48.37 2.07
C PRO A 17 -28.48 48.26 1.88
N THR A 18 -29.02 47.33 1.05
CA THR A 18 -30.21 46.46 1.39
C THR A 18 -30.72 45.51 0.27
N ALA A 19 -31.37 44.43 0.72
CA ALA A 19 -32.54 43.72 0.13
C ALA A 19 -32.47 42.93 -1.22
N ALA A 20 -32.49 41.60 -1.06
CA ALA A 20 -33.49 40.65 -1.58
C ALA A 20 -34.06 40.73 -3.03
N SER A 21 -34.09 39.57 -3.70
CA SER A 21 -35.17 39.19 -4.61
C SER A 21 -35.55 37.72 -4.45
N GLN A 22 -36.84 37.40 -4.62
CA GLN A 22 -37.43 36.07 -4.48
C GLN A 22 -37.88 35.53 -5.85
N SER A 23 -37.91 34.20 -5.97
CA SER A 23 -38.86 33.36 -6.71
C SER A 23 -39.58 33.88 -7.98
N ALA A 24 -39.52 33.08 -9.06
CA ALA A 24 -40.63 32.92 -9.99
C ALA A 24 -40.71 31.48 -10.59
N LEU A 25 -41.68 30.70 -10.11
CA LEU A 25 -42.46 29.75 -10.94
C LEU A 25 -43.41 30.60 -11.81
N SER A 26 -44.04 30.22 -12.93
CA SER A 26 -44.38 28.94 -13.59
C SER A 26 -44.69 29.24 -15.08
N GLU A 27 -44.91 28.28 -15.99
CA GLU A 27 -46.28 27.90 -16.39
C GLU A 27 -46.35 26.59 -17.22
N ILE A 28 -47.58 26.05 -17.38
CA ILE A 28 -47.88 24.71 -17.90
C ILE A 28 -48.95 24.75 -19.02
N SER A 29 -48.71 24.05 -20.13
CA SER A 29 -49.72 23.63 -21.11
C SER A 29 -49.17 22.40 -21.86
N ARG A 30 -49.62 21.14 -21.75
CA ARG A 30 -50.93 20.47 -21.55
C ARG A 30 -51.73 20.23 -22.85
N TYR A 31 -51.45 19.13 -23.57
CA TYR A 31 -52.50 18.46 -24.39
C TYR A 31 -52.40 16.92 -24.51
N ARG A 32 -53.39 16.28 -23.85
CA ARG A 32 -54.19 15.06 -24.14
C ARG A 32 -53.60 13.78 -24.79
N ILE A 33 -53.96 12.68 -24.12
CA ILE A 33 -53.77 11.24 -24.40
C ILE A 33 -54.63 10.69 -25.55
N HIS A 34 -54.14 9.68 -26.27
CA HIS A 34 -54.96 8.50 -26.66
C HIS A 34 -54.14 7.19 -26.60
N ARG A 35 -54.82 6.08 -26.32
CA ARG A 35 -54.22 4.79 -25.91
C ARG A 35 -53.80 3.89 -27.09
N GLY A 36 -52.68 3.18 -26.92
CA GLY A 36 -52.32 1.93 -27.61
C GLY A 36 -51.18 1.27 -26.82
N GLY A 37 -51.38 0.06 -26.30
CA GLY A 37 -50.49 -0.53 -25.28
C GLY A 37 -49.50 -1.54 -25.83
N LEU A 38 -48.28 -1.54 -25.30
CA LEU A 38 -47.33 -2.67 -25.14
C LEU A 38 -46.18 -2.20 -24.22
N CYS A 39 -45.64 -3.09 -23.36
CA CYS A 39 -44.77 -2.71 -22.24
C CYS A 39 -43.26 -2.63 -22.60
N PRO A 40 -42.55 -1.65 -22.01
CA PRO A 40 -41.13 -1.74 -21.64
C PRO A 40 -40.91 -1.32 -20.16
N PRO A 41 -39.67 -1.31 -19.61
CA PRO A 41 -38.52 -2.19 -19.80
C PRO A 41 -38.06 -2.85 -18.47
N ARG A 42 -37.06 -3.74 -18.49
CA ARG A 42 -36.28 -4.08 -17.27
C ARG A 42 -35.10 -3.11 -17.12
N ALA A 43 -35.23 -2.16 -16.21
CA ALA A 43 -34.13 -1.30 -15.75
C ALA A 43 -33.49 -1.86 -14.47
N ALA A 44 -32.22 -1.52 -14.24
CA ALA A 44 -31.42 -2.02 -13.12
C ALA A 44 -31.94 -1.54 -11.75
N VAL A 45 -31.81 -2.39 -10.73
CA VAL A 45 -32.07 -2.01 -9.33
C VAL A 45 -30.81 -1.43 -8.74
N ASN A 46 -30.81 -0.11 -8.52
CA ASN A 46 -29.80 0.57 -7.72
C ASN A 46 -29.93 0.13 -6.25
N CYS A 47 -28.95 -0.61 -5.73
CA CYS A 47 -28.84 -0.89 -4.30
C CYS A 47 -28.18 0.30 -3.56
N ALA A 48 -28.91 1.40 -3.44
CA ALA A 48 -28.53 2.49 -2.54
C ALA A 48 -28.99 2.15 -1.11
N PHE A 49 -28.04 1.89 -0.21
CA PHE A 49 -28.33 1.73 1.23
C PHE A 49 -28.51 3.12 1.89
N PRO A 50 -29.50 3.29 2.78
CA PRO A 50 -29.68 4.54 3.52
C PRO A 50 -28.69 4.66 4.69
N PRO A 51 -28.33 5.88 5.12
CA PRO A 51 -27.50 6.08 6.30
C PRO A 51 -28.30 5.78 7.57
N PHE A 52 -27.87 4.78 8.35
CA PHE A 52 -28.53 4.40 9.60
C PHE A 52 -28.19 5.36 10.76
N ALA A 53 -29.03 6.37 10.96
CA ALA A 53 -29.16 7.01 12.26
C ALA A 53 -29.88 6.05 13.23
N GLY A 54 -29.15 5.40 14.15
CA GLY A 54 -29.75 4.32 14.95
C GLY A 54 -28.94 3.72 16.10
N VAL A 55 -28.03 4.46 16.76
CA VAL A 55 -27.19 3.89 17.84
C VAL A 55 -27.67 4.25 19.26
N THR A 56 -28.55 5.25 19.44
CA THR A 56 -29.04 5.67 20.77
C THR A 56 -30.20 4.84 21.34
N SER A 57 -30.83 3.96 20.54
CA SER A 57 -32.02 3.20 20.96
C SER A 57 -31.72 1.86 21.67
N PHE A 58 -30.49 1.34 21.56
CA PHE A 58 -30.17 -0.03 22.02
C PHE A 58 -30.00 -0.16 23.55
N ILE A 59 -29.79 0.95 24.27
CA ILE A 59 -29.53 0.93 25.72
C ILE A 59 -30.82 0.86 26.56
N HIS A 60 -31.98 1.23 26.00
CA HIS A 60 -33.22 1.36 26.77
C HIS A 60 -34.14 0.11 26.78
N SER A 61 -33.81 -0.94 26.00
CA SER A 61 -34.68 -2.11 25.81
C SER A 61 -34.50 -3.24 26.84
N ILE A 62 -33.43 -3.21 27.65
CA ILE A 62 -33.12 -4.30 28.60
C ILE A 62 -33.98 -4.25 29.89
N PHE A 63 -34.68 -3.13 30.15
CA PHE A 63 -35.46 -2.92 31.39
C PHE A 63 -36.97 -2.72 31.17
N SER A 64 -37.65 -3.59 30.41
CA SER A 64 -39.09 -3.88 30.60
C SER A 64 -39.59 -5.12 29.82
N ALA A 65 -39.34 -6.30 30.37
CA ALA A 65 -40.08 -7.51 30.00
C ALA A 65 -41.16 -7.80 31.06
N LYS A 66 -42.37 -7.24 30.86
CA LYS A 66 -43.57 -7.61 31.63
C LYS A 66 -44.51 -8.43 30.76
N ILE A 67 -44.92 -9.58 31.27
CA ILE A 67 -45.71 -10.60 30.57
C ILE A 67 -47.16 -10.11 30.35
N THR A 68 -47.63 -10.17 29.09
CA THR A 68 -49.05 -10.34 28.76
C THR A 68 -49.17 -11.18 27.48
N LEU A 69 -50.04 -12.20 27.49
CA LEU A 69 -50.33 -13.02 26.31
C LEU A 69 -51.28 -12.30 25.34
N ALA A 70 -51.06 -12.48 24.04
CA ALA A 70 -52.11 -12.44 23.01
C ALA A 70 -51.75 -13.39 21.85
N CYS A 71 -52.76 -14.01 21.23
CA CYS A 71 -52.62 -15.16 20.32
C CYS A 71 -53.37 -14.92 19.01
N GLY A 72 -52.88 -15.47 17.88
CA GLY A 72 -53.51 -15.37 16.56
C GLY A 72 -52.53 -15.71 15.43
N ARG A 73 -52.13 -16.99 15.27
CA ARG A 73 -52.76 -18.00 14.37
C ARG A 73 -52.60 -17.74 12.88
N THR A 74 -51.76 -18.58 12.26
CA THR A 74 -51.78 -18.90 10.82
C THR A 74 -52.95 -19.85 10.47
N CYS A 75 -53.37 -19.82 9.20
CA CYS A 75 -54.42 -20.69 8.67
C CYS A 75 -53.93 -22.14 8.50
N ASN A 76 -54.78 -23.13 8.82
CA ASN A 76 -55.49 -23.89 7.78
C ASN A 76 -56.48 -24.91 8.39
N LEU A 77 -57.52 -25.23 7.62
CA LEU A 77 -58.38 -26.41 7.83
C LEU A 77 -57.52 -27.68 7.75
N TRP A 78 -57.82 -28.70 8.56
CA TRP A 78 -58.50 -29.93 8.09
C TRP A 78 -58.69 -30.95 9.23
N GLN A 79 -59.92 -31.48 9.30
CA GLN A 79 -60.39 -32.73 9.94
C GLN A 79 -60.08 -33.09 11.41
N ALA A 80 -61.06 -33.81 11.98
CA ALA A 80 -61.13 -34.20 13.38
C ALA A 80 -60.54 -35.59 13.62
N SER A 81 -60.09 -35.84 14.86
CA SER A 81 -60.61 -36.93 15.71
C SER A 81 -60.15 -36.74 17.15
N ALA A 82 -61.01 -37.08 18.11
CA ALA A 82 -60.72 -37.00 19.54
C ALA A 82 -60.13 -38.33 20.06
N VAL A 83 -59.46 -38.30 21.22
CA VAL A 83 -59.74 -39.20 22.37
C VAL A 83 -58.95 -38.78 23.63
N LYS A 84 -59.70 -38.76 24.75
CA LYS A 84 -59.40 -38.93 26.19
C LYS A 84 -58.07 -39.62 26.58
N CYS A 85 -57.55 -39.61 27.82
CA CYS A 85 -57.78 -38.91 29.10
C CYS A 85 -56.61 -39.30 30.04
N GLY A 86 -56.38 -38.59 31.15
CA GLY A 86 -55.47 -39.06 32.22
C GLY A 86 -55.19 -38.02 33.30
N VAL A 87 -55.94 -38.06 34.39
CA VAL A 87 -55.83 -37.14 35.56
C VAL A 87 -55.47 -37.95 36.81
N SER A 88 -55.18 -37.27 37.92
CA SER A 88 -55.18 -37.76 39.32
C SER A 88 -53.87 -38.38 39.85
N ILE A 89 -53.51 -38.28 41.15
CA ILE A 89 -54.28 -37.82 42.34
C ILE A 89 -53.34 -37.20 43.43
N MET A 90 -53.89 -36.40 44.35
CA MET A 90 -53.21 -35.84 45.54
C MET A 90 -53.16 -36.81 46.73
N ALA A 91 -52.33 -36.57 47.76
CA ALA A 91 -52.80 -36.45 49.17
C ALA A 91 -51.68 -36.31 50.25
N ARG A 92 -51.89 -35.36 51.19
CA ARG A 92 -51.56 -35.38 52.65
C ARG A 92 -50.09 -35.63 53.08
N GLY A 93 -49.54 -35.04 54.15
CA GLY A 93 -50.05 -34.05 55.12
C GLY A 93 -49.37 -34.21 56.50
N LEU A 94 -49.21 -33.10 57.23
CA LEU A 94 -48.73 -32.96 58.62
C LEU A 94 -47.20 -32.88 58.89
N LEU A 95 -46.90 -32.20 60.01
CA LEU A 95 -45.69 -31.47 60.41
C LEU A 95 -45.18 -32.06 61.76
N PRO A 96 -43.91 -31.86 62.19
CA PRO A 96 -43.47 -30.56 62.70
C PRO A 96 -42.03 -30.12 62.38
N TRP A 97 -41.82 -28.81 62.54
CA TRP A 97 -40.51 -28.15 62.50
C TRP A 97 -39.57 -28.68 63.58
N ILE A 98 -38.26 -28.73 63.27
CA ILE A 98 -37.16 -28.21 64.09
C ILE A 98 -35.85 -28.29 63.26
N TRP A 99 -34.94 -27.31 63.43
CA TRP A 99 -33.64 -27.13 62.73
C TRP A 99 -33.64 -26.99 61.19
N LEU A 100 -33.49 -25.75 60.70
CA LEU A 100 -32.27 -25.29 60.00
C LEU A 100 -32.40 -23.83 59.52
N ARG A 101 -31.88 -22.88 60.33
CA ARG A 101 -31.41 -21.60 59.77
C ARG A 101 -30.19 -21.89 58.89
N ARG A 102 -30.40 -22.09 57.57
CA ARG A 102 -29.30 -22.01 56.58
C ARG A 102 -29.12 -20.58 56.08
N PRO A 103 -27.88 -20.16 55.75
CA PRO A 103 -27.56 -18.74 55.63
C PRO A 103 -27.88 -18.16 54.26
N PHE A 104 -28.59 -17.03 54.25
CA PHE A 104 -28.79 -16.16 53.06
C PHE A 104 -27.47 -15.66 52.42
N TYR A 105 -26.34 -15.82 53.11
CA TYR A 105 -25.02 -15.32 52.70
C TYR A 105 -24.39 -16.08 51.51
N PHE A 106 -24.74 -17.35 51.29
CA PHE A 106 -24.15 -18.14 50.18
C PHE A 106 -24.78 -17.81 48.81
N GLN A 107 -26.07 -17.45 48.78
CA GLN A 107 -26.80 -17.10 47.56
C GLN A 107 -26.19 -15.85 46.88
N ALA A 108 -25.88 -14.82 47.67
CA ALA A 108 -25.36 -13.55 47.17
C ALA A 108 -23.95 -13.66 46.54
N ARG A 109 -23.10 -14.53 47.07
CA ARG A 109 -21.73 -14.74 46.57
C ARG A 109 -21.72 -15.39 45.18
N ILE A 110 -22.65 -16.31 44.92
CA ILE A 110 -22.82 -16.97 43.60
C ILE A 110 -23.31 -15.94 42.57
N SER A 111 -24.31 -15.11 42.90
CA SER A 111 -24.79 -14.05 42.00
C SER A 111 -23.71 -13.02 41.64
N TYR A 112 -22.87 -12.62 42.60
CA TYR A 112 -21.79 -11.66 42.35
C TYR A 112 -20.69 -12.23 41.44
N MET A 113 -20.34 -13.52 41.60
CA MET A 113 -19.43 -14.20 40.67
C MET A 113 -20.04 -14.34 39.28
N HIS A 114 -21.32 -14.71 39.17
CA HIS A 114 -22.05 -14.77 37.90
C HIS A 114 -22.04 -13.42 37.17
N MET A 115 -22.30 -12.32 37.88
CA MET A 115 -22.25 -10.96 37.31
C MET A 115 -20.84 -10.60 36.80
N LYS A 116 -19.77 -11.02 37.49
CA LYS A 116 -18.39 -10.81 37.01
C LYS A 116 -18.10 -11.57 35.72
N TYR A 117 -18.47 -12.84 35.62
CA TYR A 117 -18.26 -13.62 34.40
C TYR A 117 -19.13 -13.12 33.24
N LEU A 118 -20.36 -12.69 33.50
CA LEU A 118 -21.22 -12.05 32.49
C LEU A 118 -20.62 -10.72 32.01
N PHE A 119 -20.10 -9.88 32.90
CA PHE A 119 -19.43 -8.63 32.55
C PHE A 119 -18.16 -8.87 31.72
N LEU A 120 -17.32 -9.83 32.12
CA LEU A 120 -16.11 -10.20 31.36
C LEU A 120 -16.44 -10.80 29.99
N SER A 121 -17.47 -11.64 29.89
CA SER A 121 -17.96 -12.19 28.62
C SER A 121 -18.50 -11.09 27.71
N TRP A 122 -19.30 -10.15 28.25
CA TRP A 122 -19.79 -9.00 27.50
C TRP A 122 -18.65 -8.08 27.04
N LEU A 123 -17.66 -7.81 27.90
CA LEU A 123 -16.47 -7.04 27.55
C LEU A 123 -15.66 -7.73 26.44
N ALA A 124 -15.47 -9.06 26.53
CA ALA A 124 -14.77 -9.83 25.50
C ALA A 124 -15.49 -9.80 24.15
N VAL A 125 -16.84 -9.91 24.14
CA VAL A 125 -17.65 -9.76 22.92
C VAL A 125 -17.60 -8.33 22.39
N PHE A 126 -17.64 -7.31 23.25
CA PHE A 126 -17.57 -5.90 22.83
C PHE A 126 -16.20 -5.56 22.23
N VAL A 127 -15.10 -5.93 22.90
CA VAL A 127 -13.74 -5.73 22.42
C VAL A 127 -13.47 -6.57 21.16
N GLY A 128 -13.92 -7.83 21.11
CA GLY A 128 -13.82 -8.67 19.93
C GLY A 128 -14.57 -8.09 18.73
N SER A 129 -15.80 -7.62 18.93
CA SER A 129 -16.59 -6.94 17.89
C SER A 129 -15.95 -5.63 17.44
N TRP A 130 -15.37 -4.85 18.36
CA TRP A 130 -14.62 -3.64 18.03
C TRP A 130 -13.37 -3.94 17.20
N VAL A 131 -12.58 -4.94 17.58
CA VAL A 131 -11.39 -5.38 16.82
C VAL A 131 -11.77 -5.86 15.42
N VAL A 132 -12.82 -6.68 15.30
CA VAL A 132 -13.33 -7.12 13.98
C VAL A 132 -13.85 -5.95 13.14
N TYR A 133 -14.53 -4.98 13.76
CA TYR A 133 -15.01 -3.78 13.06
C TYR A 133 -13.86 -2.90 12.56
N VAL A 134 -12.84 -2.65 13.39
CA VAL A 134 -11.65 -1.87 13.00
C VAL A 134 -10.89 -2.58 11.89
N GLU A 135 -10.63 -3.88 12.03
CA GLU A 135 -9.93 -4.68 11.02
C GLU A 135 -10.68 -4.68 9.67
N TYR A 136 -12.00 -4.87 9.72
CA TYR A 136 -12.85 -4.80 8.53
C TYR A 136 -12.81 -3.41 7.88
N SER A 137 -12.91 -2.35 8.67
CA SER A 137 -12.84 -0.96 8.18
C SER A 137 -11.49 -0.64 7.52
N SER A 138 -10.38 -1.05 8.15
CA SER A 138 -9.03 -0.89 7.58
C SER A 138 -8.85 -1.71 6.30
N TYR A 139 -9.33 -2.95 6.27
CA TYR A 139 -9.30 -3.79 5.07
C TYR A 139 -10.11 -3.19 3.91
N THR A 140 -11.29 -2.60 4.18
CA THR A 140 -12.11 -1.96 3.14
C THR A 140 -11.46 -0.72 2.52
N GLU A 141 -10.64 0.03 3.25
CA GLU A 141 -9.90 1.17 2.69
C GLU A 141 -8.65 0.73 1.89
N LEU A 142 -7.95 -0.32 2.35
CA LEU A 142 -6.75 -0.85 1.68
C LEU A 142 -7.04 -1.58 0.35
N CYS A 143 -8.24 -2.14 0.19
CA CYS A 143 -8.54 -3.14 -0.84
C CYS A 143 -9.66 -2.72 -1.83
N ARG A 144 -9.58 -1.51 -2.41
CA ARG A 144 -10.58 -0.94 -3.36
C ARG A 144 -10.31 -1.28 -4.83
N GLY A 145 -9.86 -2.50 -5.12
CA GLY A 145 -9.38 -2.91 -6.46
C GLY A 145 -10.42 -2.82 -7.58
N HIS A 146 -11.70 -2.99 -7.23
CA HIS A 146 -12.82 -2.78 -8.17
C HIS A 146 -12.94 -1.31 -8.61
N GLU A 147 -12.69 -0.35 -7.72
CA GLU A 147 -12.69 1.08 -8.07
C GLU A 147 -11.50 1.45 -8.96
N CYS A 148 -10.32 0.90 -8.64
CA CYS A 148 -9.14 1.00 -9.50
C CYS A 148 -9.47 0.51 -10.93
N LYS A 149 -9.95 -0.75 -11.05
CA LYS A 149 -10.32 -1.34 -12.33
C LYS A 149 -11.32 -0.46 -13.09
N ASN A 150 -12.38 0.01 -12.43
CA ASN A 150 -13.39 0.83 -13.07
C ASN A 150 -12.84 2.18 -13.54
N SER A 151 -12.01 2.85 -12.72
CA SER A 151 -11.39 4.13 -13.10
C SER A 151 -10.44 4.00 -14.30
N ILE A 152 -9.66 2.91 -14.36
CA ILE A 152 -8.79 2.60 -15.50
C ILE A 152 -9.63 2.28 -16.74
N CYS A 153 -10.59 1.37 -16.64
CA CYS A 153 -11.42 0.98 -17.79
C CYS A 153 -12.28 2.11 -18.33
N GLU A 154 -12.77 3.03 -17.49
CA GLU A 154 -13.49 4.23 -17.95
C GLU A 154 -12.59 5.16 -18.78
N LYS A 155 -11.30 5.31 -18.43
CA LYS A 155 -10.33 6.09 -19.22
C LYS A 155 -10.00 5.39 -20.54
N PHE A 156 -9.81 4.06 -20.51
CA PHE A 156 -9.52 3.26 -21.70
C PHE A 156 -10.68 3.32 -22.71
N GLN A 157 -11.92 3.11 -22.27
CA GLN A 157 -13.12 3.21 -23.12
C GLN A 157 -13.33 4.62 -23.73
N LYS A 158 -12.76 5.67 -23.13
CA LYS A 158 -12.76 7.04 -23.66
C LYS A 158 -11.58 7.32 -24.63
N GLY A 159 -10.71 6.35 -24.89
CA GLY A 159 -9.48 6.52 -25.67
C GLY A 159 -8.48 7.48 -25.02
N ALA A 160 -8.51 7.62 -23.69
CA ALA A 160 -7.63 8.53 -22.95
C ALA A 160 -6.31 7.89 -22.52
N ILE A 161 -6.27 6.56 -22.41
CA ILE A 161 -5.11 5.74 -22.05
C ILE A 161 -5.10 4.48 -22.93
N ASP A 162 -3.96 3.80 -22.96
CA ASP A 162 -3.78 2.52 -23.65
C ASP A 162 -2.75 1.67 -22.88
N GLY A 163 -2.47 0.46 -23.37
CA GLY A 163 -1.43 -0.41 -22.85
C GLY A 163 -1.73 -1.89 -23.04
N SER A 164 -0.69 -2.71 -22.97
CA SER A 164 -0.71 -4.12 -23.35
C SER A 164 -1.66 -4.97 -22.51
N ALA A 165 -2.06 -4.50 -21.33
CA ALA A 165 -3.02 -5.14 -20.44
C ALA A 165 -4.45 -4.56 -20.52
N CYS A 166 -4.69 -3.42 -21.20
CA CYS A 166 -5.99 -2.74 -21.16
C CYS A 166 -7.14 -3.59 -21.69
N ASP A 167 -7.01 -4.15 -22.90
CA ASP A 167 -8.00 -5.04 -23.51
C ASP A 167 -8.26 -6.29 -22.65
N SER A 168 -7.20 -6.86 -22.06
CA SER A 168 -7.30 -8.01 -21.14
C SER A 168 -8.00 -7.68 -19.81
N LEU A 169 -7.82 -6.46 -19.30
CA LEU A 169 -8.46 -5.99 -18.06
C LEU A 169 -9.93 -5.62 -18.26
N CYS A 170 -10.22 -4.91 -19.36
CA CYS A 170 -11.45 -4.15 -19.52
C CYS A 170 -12.46 -4.76 -20.49
N GLU A 171 -12.01 -5.50 -21.51
CA GLU A 171 -12.90 -6.11 -22.52
C GLU A 171 -12.96 -7.64 -22.37
N LYS A 172 -11.80 -8.32 -22.46
CA LYS A 172 -11.73 -9.79 -22.42
C LYS A 172 -11.90 -10.37 -21.02
N GLY A 173 -11.56 -9.60 -19.97
CA GLY A 173 -11.62 -10.04 -18.58
C GLY A 173 -10.64 -11.17 -18.22
N THR A 174 -9.58 -11.36 -19.02
CA THR A 174 -8.53 -12.37 -18.82
C THR A 174 -7.49 -11.97 -17.77
N LEU A 175 -7.45 -10.69 -17.37
CA LEU A 175 -6.68 -10.18 -16.23
C LEU A 175 -7.60 -10.01 -15.00
N TYR A 176 -7.36 -10.80 -13.95
CA TYR A 176 -8.18 -10.83 -12.73
C TYR A 176 -7.40 -10.35 -11.50
N LEU A 177 -8.02 -9.44 -10.72
CA LEU A 177 -7.52 -8.99 -9.42
C LEU A 177 -8.03 -9.96 -8.33
N GLY A 178 -7.13 -10.77 -7.78
CA GLY A 178 -7.40 -11.75 -6.73
C GLY A 178 -7.16 -11.21 -5.32
N LYS A 179 -6.31 -11.89 -4.55
CA LYS A 179 -6.08 -11.54 -3.14
C LYS A 179 -5.35 -10.19 -3.03
N CYS A 180 -5.92 -9.30 -2.20
CA CYS A 180 -5.32 -8.03 -1.80
C CYS A 180 -4.07 -8.23 -0.93
N LEU A 181 -3.03 -7.46 -1.24
CA LEU A 181 -1.72 -7.43 -0.57
C LEU A 181 -1.30 -5.97 -0.24
N SER A 182 -2.20 -5.00 -0.39
CA SER A 182 -1.95 -3.57 -0.17
C SER A 182 -1.51 -3.26 1.26
N ALA A 183 -0.41 -2.51 1.41
CA ALA A 183 0.05 -1.98 2.71
C ALA A 183 -0.39 -0.52 2.96
N LYS A 184 -0.71 0.24 1.91
CA LYS A 184 -1.16 1.65 1.99
C LYS A 184 -2.37 1.87 1.06
N PRO A 185 -3.33 2.75 1.41
CA PRO A 185 -4.53 2.98 0.59
C PRO A 185 -4.22 3.63 -0.77
N SER A 186 -3.15 4.43 -0.84
CA SER A 186 -2.65 5.11 -2.05
C SER A 186 -1.94 4.18 -3.05
N HIS A 187 -1.47 3.01 -2.63
CA HIS A 187 -0.78 2.05 -3.49
C HIS A 187 -1.34 0.66 -3.26
N GLN A 188 -2.30 0.28 -4.11
CA GLN A 188 -2.98 -0.99 -3.97
C GLN A 188 -2.25 -2.08 -4.75
N VAL A 189 -2.08 -3.23 -4.10
CA VAL A 189 -1.31 -4.36 -4.63
C VAL A 189 -2.20 -5.59 -4.56
N TYR A 190 -2.34 -6.29 -5.68
CA TYR A 190 -3.15 -7.50 -5.78
C TYR A 190 -2.31 -8.62 -6.39
N SER A 191 -2.41 -9.82 -5.81
CA SER A 191 -2.10 -11.03 -6.58
C SER A 191 -3.18 -11.23 -7.64
N GLY A 192 -2.79 -11.65 -8.84
CA GLY A 192 -3.71 -11.87 -9.95
C GLY A 192 -3.21 -12.91 -10.94
N SER A 193 -4.08 -13.25 -11.89
CA SER A 193 -3.76 -14.10 -13.03
C SER A 193 -4.05 -13.37 -14.33
N TRP A 194 -3.21 -13.59 -15.33
CA TRP A 194 -3.36 -13.06 -16.68
C TRP A 194 -3.21 -14.21 -17.69
N GLY A 195 -4.34 -14.78 -18.12
CA GLY A 195 -4.32 -16.07 -18.80
C GLY A 195 -3.65 -17.14 -17.92
N ASP A 196 -2.64 -17.82 -18.44
CA ASP A 196 -1.87 -18.86 -17.74
C ASP A 196 -0.74 -18.31 -16.83
N MET A 197 -0.52 -16.99 -16.79
CA MET A 197 0.54 -16.36 -16.00
C MET A 197 0.00 -15.89 -14.65
N GLU A 198 0.74 -16.15 -13.56
CA GLU A 198 0.51 -15.48 -12.27
C GLU A 198 1.35 -14.19 -12.17
N GLY A 199 0.74 -13.10 -11.70
CA GLY A 199 1.39 -11.80 -11.58
C GLY A 199 0.94 -11.01 -10.36
N ILE A 200 1.66 -9.93 -10.09
CA ILE A 200 1.27 -8.91 -9.10
C ILE A 200 0.80 -7.68 -9.86
N ILE A 201 -0.45 -7.30 -9.65
CA ILE A 201 -1.10 -6.12 -10.22
C ILE A 201 -0.94 -4.98 -9.22
N LYS A 202 -0.26 -3.90 -9.64
CA LYS A 202 -0.06 -2.69 -8.85
C LYS A 202 -0.91 -1.56 -9.44
N CYS A 203 -1.63 -0.86 -8.57
CA CYS A 203 -2.50 0.26 -8.94
C CYS A 203 -2.27 1.46 -8.01
N PRO A 204 -1.71 2.57 -8.51
CA PRO A 204 -1.67 3.82 -7.77
C PRO A 204 -3.08 4.41 -7.69
N MET A 205 -3.53 4.71 -6.47
CA MET A 205 -4.83 5.30 -6.19
C MET A 205 -4.68 6.77 -5.83
N LYS A 206 -5.57 7.60 -6.37
CA LYS A 206 -5.67 9.01 -5.97
C LYS A 206 -6.40 9.08 -4.62
N VAL A 207 -5.66 9.44 -3.57
CA VAL A 207 -6.24 9.73 -2.26
C VAL A 207 -6.55 11.21 -2.20
N ASP A 208 -7.82 11.55 -2.00
CA ASP A 208 -8.23 12.93 -1.73
C ASP A 208 -7.77 13.32 -0.31
N ASN A 209 -6.65 14.04 -0.23
CA ASN A 209 -5.95 14.33 1.02
C ASN A 209 -6.87 14.91 2.11
N LYS A 210 -7.01 14.15 3.21
CA LYS A 210 -7.48 14.68 4.48
C LYS A 210 -6.82 14.12 5.75
N TYR A 211 -6.17 12.95 5.69
CA TYR A 211 -5.60 12.30 6.90
C TYR A 211 -4.27 11.52 6.72
N ASP A 212 -3.61 11.53 5.56
CA ASP A 212 -2.26 10.95 5.44
C ASP A 212 -1.19 11.98 5.85
N LEU A 213 -0.63 11.84 7.06
CA LEU A 213 0.61 12.54 7.45
C LEU A 213 1.84 12.07 6.67
N ASP A 214 1.76 10.90 6.03
CA ASP A 214 2.83 10.30 5.22
C ASP A 214 2.87 10.89 3.79
N ALA A 215 1.87 11.69 3.40
CA ALA A 215 1.75 12.29 2.07
C ALA A 215 2.64 13.54 1.85
N GLU A 216 3.47 13.91 2.83
CA GLU A 216 4.46 15.00 2.70
C GLU A 216 5.85 14.50 2.21
N LEU A 217 6.05 13.18 2.11
CA LEU A 217 7.32 12.58 1.68
C LEU A 217 7.34 12.14 0.21
N GLU A 218 6.17 11.97 -0.43
CA GLU A 218 6.07 11.97 -1.89
C GLU A 218 6.08 13.43 -2.36
N PRO A 219 7.08 13.92 -3.12
CA PRO A 219 7.09 15.30 -3.58
C PRO A 219 5.86 15.54 -4.45
N ARG A 220 5.08 16.55 -4.04
CA ARG A 220 3.75 16.96 -4.54
C ARG A 220 3.72 17.27 -6.04
N LYS A 221 3.84 16.23 -6.87
CA LYS A 221 3.61 16.24 -8.32
C LYS A 221 2.29 15.52 -8.54
N GLU A 222 1.29 16.28 -9.01
CA GLU A 222 -0.05 15.82 -9.40
C GLU A 222 0.02 14.42 -10.05
N HIS A 223 -0.35 13.35 -9.31
CA HIS A 223 -0.13 11.97 -9.75
C HIS A 223 -0.65 11.79 -11.17
N ALA A 224 0.32 11.57 -12.07
CA ALA A 224 0.26 11.66 -13.51
C ALA A 224 -1.07 12.21 -14.05
N SER A 225 -1.13 13.51 -14.29
CA SER A 225 -2.19 14.07 -15.11
C SER A 225 -2.10 13.46 -16.51
N PHE A 226 -2.99 12.50 -16.81
CA PHE A 226 -3.22 11.86 -18.13
C PHE A 226 -3.59 12.87 -19.25
N ASN A 227 -3.51 14.17 -18.97
CA ASN A 227 -3.64 15.26 -19.92
C ASN A 227 -2.26 15.70 -20.49
N ARG A 228 -1.17 15.00 -20.15
CA ARG A 228 0.17 15.20 -20.70
C ARG A 228 0.66 13.89 -21.35
N PRO A 229 1.28 13.93 -22.55
CA PRO A 229 1.44 15.10 -23.43
C PRO A 229 0.12 15.66 -23.99
N THR A 230 0.12 16.87 -24.55
CA THR A 230 -1.10 17.48 -25.10
C THR A 230 -1.44 16.96 -26.50
N ARG A 231 -2.73 17.00 -26.87
CA ARG A 231 -3.20 16.69 -28.24
C ARG A 231 -2.41 17.48 -29.28
N GLY A 232 -1.92 16.80 -30.32
CA GLY A 232 -1.08 17.40 -31.37
C GLY A 232 0.43 17.32 -31.14
N THR A 233 0.88 16.72 -30.02
CA THR A 233 2.29 16.37 -29.81
C THR A 233 2.75 15.36 -30.88
N SER A 234 3.87 15.63 -31.54
CA SER A 234 4.51 14.69 -32.48
C SER A 234 5.39 13.66 -31.76
N MET A 235 5.72 12.55 -32.43
CA MET A 235 6.62 11.52 -31.90
C MET A 235 7.98 12.08 -31.44
N GLN A 236 8.58 12.97 -32.24
CA GLN A 236 9.85 13.64 -31.88
C GLN A 236 9.69 14.52 -30.64
N MET A 237 8.61 15.33 -30.56
CA MET A 237 8.33 16.16 -29.39
C MET A 237 8.09 15.31 -28.13
N PHE A 238 7.46 14.14 -28.27
CA PHE A 238 7.33 13.19 -27.17
C PHE A 238 8.68 12.60 -26.74
N LYS A 239 9.54 12.19 -27.68
CA LYS A 239 10.92 11.75 -27.37
C LYS A 239 11.70 12.84 -26.61
N GLU A 240 11.61 14.10 -27.03
CA GLU A 240 12.25 15.23 -26.34
C GLU A 240 11.69 15.46 -24.93
N MET A 241 10.38 15.34 -24.72
CA MET A 241 9.77 15.44 -23.38
C MET A 241 10.18 14.28 -22.46
N VAL A 242 10.25 13.04 -22.99
CA VAL A 242 10.75 11.87 -22.24
C VAL A 242 12.21 12.05 -21.87
N PHE A 243 13.06 12.48 -22.81
CA PHE A 243 14.46 12.81 -22.55
C PHE A 243 14.60 13.88 -21.45
N GLY A 244 13.82 14.97 -21.52
CA GLY A 244 13.82 16.03 -20.52
C GLY A 244 13.37 15.55 -19.13
N LEU A 245 12.34 14.70 -19.05
CA LEU A 245 11.88 14.11 -17.79
C LEU A 245 12.93 13.18 -17.18
N LEU A 246 13.56 12.32 -17.99
CA LEU A 246 14.59 11.40 -17.53
C LEU A 246 15.83 12.18 -17.10
N LYS A 247 16.30 13.16 -17.87
CA LYS A 247 17.39 14.07 -17.48
C LYS A 247 17.14 14.76 -16.14
N ALA A 248 15.90 15.20 -15.89
CA ALA A 248 15.51 15.81 -14.62
C ALA A 248 15.40 14.81 -13.46
N LYS A 249 15.23 13.51 -13.72
CA LYS A 249 15.23 12.46 -12.69
C LYS A 249 16.62 11.91 -12.40
N VAL A 250 17.38 11.47 -13.42
CA VAL A 250 18.65 10.73 -13.27
C VAL A 250 19.91 11.56 -13.57
N GLY A 251 19.75 12.83 -13.95
CA GLY A 251 20.87 13.71 -14.32
C GLY A 251 21.30 13.57 -15.78
N ASP A 252 22.45 14.18 -16.09
CA ASP A 252 23.01 14.22 -17.45
C ASP A 252 23.95 13.02 -17.66
N GLN A 253 23.40 11.91 -18.17
CA GLN A 253 24.10 10.64 -18.35
C GLN A 253 24.45 10.40 -19.82
N SER A 254 25.61 9.79 -20.10
CA SER A 254 26.04 9.52 -21.49
C SER A 254 25.08 8.61 -22.26
N ASN A 255 24.47 7.65 -21.56
CA ASN A 255 23.64 6.59 -22.13
C ASN A 255 22.13 6.93 -22.03
N LEU A 256 21.79 8.22 -21.84
CA LEU A 256 20.41 8.64 -21.61
C LEU A 256 19.50 8.38 -22.82
N ASP A 257 20.02 8.43 -24.05
CA ASP A 257 19.23 8.12 -25.25
C ASP A 257 18.85 6.63 -25.35
N ASP A 258 19.68 5.73 -24.80
CA ASP A 258 19.37 4.29 -24.71
C ASP A 258 18.20 4.06 -23.76
N LEU A 259 18.19 4.73 -22.60
CA LEU A 259 17.07 4.68 -21.65
C LEU A 259 15.79 5.25 -22.25
N VAL A 260 15.88 6.38 -22.98
CA VAL A 260 14.76 6.93 -23.74
C VAL A 260 14.26 5.91 -24.76
N THR A 261 15.15 5.23 -25.48
CA THR A 261 14.80 4.23 -26.50
C THR A 261 14.12 3.00 -25.89
N MET A 262 14.59 2.50 -24.75
CA MET A 262 13.91 1.43 -23.99
C MET A 262 12.51 1.86 -23.54
N VAL A 263 12.37 3.07 -22.99
CA VAL A 263 11.08 3.63 -22.56
C VAL A 263 10.10 3.76 -23.73
N LEU A 264 10.55 4.25 -24.89
CA LEU A 264 9.72 4.35 -26.09
C LEU A 264 9.31 2.96 -26.62
N GLY A 265 10.20 1.96 -26.53
CA GLY A 265 9.89 0.57 -26.88
C GLY A 265 8.91 -0.13 -25.93
N VAL A 266 8.81 0.33 -24.68
CA VAL A 266 7.74 -0.10 -23.75
C VAL A 266 6.44 0.67 -23.99
N ALA A 267 6.53 1.92 -24.45
CA ALA A 267 5.38 2.77 -24.75
C ALA A 267 4.60 2.32 -26.00
N ASP A 268 5.29 1.85 -27.04
CA ASP A 268 4.70 1.19 -28.22
C ASP A 268 4.10 -0.17 -27.82
N SER A 269 2.84 -0.12 -27.39
CA SER A 269 2.12 -1.26 -26.81
C SER A 269 1.59 -2.18 -27.90
N ASN A 270 1.17 -1.60 -29.03
CA ASN A 270 0.61 -2.35 -30.16
C ASN A 270 1.68 -2.92 -31.11
N ARG A 271 2.94 -2.44 -30.99
CA ARG A 271 4.12 -2.80 -31.80
C ARG A 271 4.03 -2.38 -33.27
N ASP A 272 3.39 -1.26 -33.55
CA ASP A 272 3.28 -0.68 -34.90
C ASP A 272 4.44 0.27 -35.28
N GLY A 273 5.35 0.55 -34.32
CA GLY A 273 6.51 1.42 -34.51
C GLY A 273 6.20 2.92 -34.39
N GLN A 274 4.97 3.28 -34.02
CA GLN A 274 4.53 4.63 -33.70
C GLN A 274 4.07 4.66 -32.24
N ILE A 275 3.83 5.87 -31.71
CA ILE A 275 3.25 6.03 -30.38
C ILE A 275 2.01 6.91 -30.52
N SER A 276 0.85 6.33 -30.24
CA SER A 276 -0.41 7.06 -30.19
C SER A 276 -0.46 8.00 -28.98
N LEU A 277 -1.39 8.96 -28.99
CA LEU A 277 -1.55 9.87 -27.84
C LEU A 277 -1.93 9.14 -26.56
N SER A 278 -2.73 8.08 -26.65
CA SER A 278 -3.19 7.26 -25.53
C SER A 278 -2.07 6.40 -24.94
N GLU A 279 -1.19 5.84 -25.78
CA GLU A 279 0.06 5.21 -25.34
C GLU A 279 1.00 6.24 -24.70
N ALA A 280 1.20 7.41 -25.31
CA ALA A 280 2.05 8.47 -24.78
C ALA A 280 1.59 8.98 -23.41
N HIS A 281 0.27 9.15 -23.19
CA HIS A 281 -0.29 9.48 -21.86
C HIS A 281 0.04 8.40 -20.82
N SER A 282 -0.02 7.12 -21.21
CA SER A 282 0.15 5.97 -20.32
C SER A 282 1.62 5.77 -19.96
N ALA A 283 2.52 5.82 -20.94
CA ALA A 283 3.96 5.84 -20.74
C ALA A 283 4.41 7.04 -19.90
N TRP A 284 3.88 8.25 -20.16
CA TRP A 284 4.16 9.43 -19.34
C TRP A 284 3.74 9.25 -17.88
N ALA A 285 2.63 8.54 -17.64
CA ALA A 285 2.15 8.24 -16.30
C ALA A 285 3.05 7.25 -15.56
N LEU A 286 3.43 6.14 -16.22
CA LEU A 286 4.35 5.15 -15.68
C LEU A 286 5.72 5.75 -15.36
N LEU A 287 6.27 6.62 -16.20
CA LEU A 287 7.55 7.29 -15.97
C LEU A 287 7.60 8.16 -14.70
N GLN A 288 6.46 8.61 -14.18
CA GLN A 288 6.44 9.29 -12.88
C GLN A 288 6.75 8.33 -11.72
N LEU A 289 6.44 7.04 -11.85
CA LEU A 289 6.71 6.02 -10.84
C LEU A 289 8.19 5.62 -10.85
N ASN A 290 8.85 5.69 -9.69
CA ASN A 290 10.25 5.29 -9.57
C ASN A 290 10.45 3.78 -9.75
N GLU A 291 9.45 2.97 -9.38
CA GLU A 291 9.47 1.52 -9.62
C GLU A 291 9.55 1.17 -11.12
N PHE A 292 8.76 1.85 -11.96
CA PHE A 292 8.82 1.65 -13.42
C PHE A 292 10.18 2.08 -13.97
N LEU A 293 10.67 3.26 -13.57
CA LEU A 293 11.99 3.75 -13.97
C LEU A 293 13.12 2.78 -13.59
N LEU A 294 13.11 2.26 -12.36
CA LEU A 294 14.12 1.28 -11.91
C LEU A 294 13.98 -0.05 -12.66
N SER A 295 12.75 -0.53 -12.89
CA SER A 295 12.51 -1.75 -13.65
C SER A 295 13.01 -1.66 -15.09
N THR A 296 12.92 -0.48 -15.73
CA THR A 296 13.48 -0.24 -17.06
C THR A 296 15.01 -0.07 -17.01
N ALA A 297 15.53 0.70 -16.05
CA ALA A 297 16.97 0.94 -15.91
C ALA A 297 17.76 -0.34 -15.58
N LEU A 298 17.15 -1.28 -14.85
CA LEU A 298 17.71 -2.58 -14.49
C LEU A 298 17.11 -3.74 -15.30
N GLN A 299 16.52 -3.48 -16.48
CA GLN A 299 15.84 -4.52 -17.28
C GLN A 299 16.77 -5.68 -17.69
N ASP A 300 18.05 -5.38 -17.95
CA ASP A 300 19.08 -6.38 -18.29
C ASP A 300 19.67 -7.10 -17.05
N ARG A 301 19.23 -6.73 -15.83
CA ARG A 301 19.70 -7.30 -14.56
C ARG A 301 18.60 -8.15 -13.94
N GLU A 302 18.95 -9.31 -13.40
CA GLU A 302 17.94 -10.25 -12.88
C GLU A 302 17.34 -9.83 -11.51
N HIS A 303 17.71 -8.67 -10.97
CA HIS A 303 17.28 -8.20 -9.64
C HIS A 303 15.88 -7.56 -9.59
N THR A 304 15.25 -7.21 -10.71
CA THR A 304 13.89 -6.62 -10.74
C THR A 304 12.84 -7.63 -11.21
N PRO A 305 11.59 -7.59 -10.70
CA PRO A 305 10.47 -8.30 -11.26
C PRO A 305 10.18 -7.82 -12.68
N ARG A 306 10.12 -8.73 -13.66
CA ARG A 306 9.79 -8.40 -15.04
C ARG A 306 8.40 -7.77 -15.16
N LEU A 307 8.31 -6.64 -15.86
CA LEU A 307 7.05 -6.04 -16.29
C LEU A 307 6.38 -6.95 -17.34
N LEU A 308 5.19 -7.46 -17.02
CA LEU A 308 4.38 -8.28 -17.93
C LEU A 308 3.52 -7.41 -18.85
N GLY A 309 3.04 -6.26 -18.34
CA GLY A 309 2.23 -5.31 -19.12
C GLY A 309 1.59 -4.22 -18.25
N PHE A 310 0.87 -3.31 -18.90
CA PHE A 310 0.29 -2.13 -18.24
C PHE A 310 -1.01 -1.65 -18.90
N CYS A 311 -1.74 -0.78 -18.20
CA CYS A 311 -2.88 -0.04 -18.72
C CYS A 311 -2.99 1.31 -18.01
N GLY A 312 -2.61 2.40 -18.68
CA GLY A 312 -2.43 3.70 -18.00
C GLY A 312 -1.33 3.62 -16.93
N ASP A 313 -1.68 3.96 -15.68
CA ASP A 313 -0.80 3.87 -14.51
C ASP A 313 -0.93 2.57 -13.70
N LEU A 314 -1.84 1.67 -14.09
CA LEU A 314 -1.89 0.29 -13.59
C LEU A 314 -0.87 -0.56 -14.34
N TYR A 315 -0.12 -1.41 -13.63
CA TYR A 315 0.85 -2.31 -14.23
C TYR A 315 0.90 -3.67 -13.54
N VAL A 316 1.39 -4.67 -14.27
CA VAL A 316 1.46 -6.07 -13.86
C VAL A 316 2.90 -6.54 -13.96
N VAL A 317 3.45 -7.04 -12.86
CA VAL A 317 4.80 -7.61 -12.79
C VAL A 317 4.77 -9.10 -12.48
N GLU A 318 5.87 -9.81 -12.76
CA GLU A 318 6.01 -11.22 -12.42
C GLU A 318 5.86 -11.47 -10.90
N LYS A 319 5.22 -12.58 -10.54
CA LYS A 319 5.02 -12.94 -9.13
C LYS A 319 6.30 -13.57 -8.55
N VAL A 320 6.90 -12.87 -7.58
CA VAL A 320 8.03 -13.41 -6.80
C VAL A 320 7.51 -14.47 -5.82
N PRO A 321 8.06 -15.70 -5.80
CA PRO A 321 7.52 -16.79 -4.97
C PRO A 321 7.63 -16.57 -3.45
N TYR A 322 8.77 -16.04 -2.98
CA TYR A 322 9.06 -15.88 -1.55
C TYR A 322 9.22 -14.41 -1.18
N VAL A 323 8.30 -13.90 -0.37
CA VAL A 323 8.25 -12.53 0.16
C VAL A 323 7.67 -12.60 1.58
N PRO A 324 8.23 -11.91 2.61
CA PRO A 324 9.44 -11.07 2.59
C PRO A 324 10.75 -11.87 2.47
N LEU A 325 11.87 -11.16 2.30
CA LEU A 325 13.23 -11.70 2.23
C LEU A 325 13.58 -12.59 3.43
N PHE A 326 13.19 -12.16 4.62
CA PHE A 326 13.30 -12.90 5.88
C PHE A 326 12.34 -12.34 6.93
N GLY A 327 12.07 -13.14 7.95
CA GLY A 327 11.10 -12.83 9.00
C GLY A 327 9.65 -13.09 8.58
N ILE A 328 8.76 -13.16 9.56
CA ILE A 328 7.36 -13.57 9.33
C ILE A 328 6.43 -12.35 9.40
N SER A 329 5.65 -12.15 8.33
CA SER A 329 4.53 -11.22 8.29
C SER A 329 3.36 -11.81 9.10
N LEU A 330 3.27 -11.39 10.36
CA LEU A 330 2.18 -11.76 11.26
C LEU A 330 1.09 -10.67 11.22
N PRO A 331 -0.21 -11.03 11.26
CA PRO A 331 -1.27 -10.04 11.47
C PRO A 331 -1.04 -9.29 12.77
N TRP A 332 -1.24 -7.96 12.79
CA TRP A 332 -0.98 -7.09 13.95
C TRP A 332 -1.60 -7.62 15.25
N LEU A 333 -2.79 -8.24 15.16
CA LEU A 333 -3.48 -8.84 16.30
C LEU A 333 -2.68 -10.00 16.91
N MET A 334 -1.91 -10.78 16.15
CA MET A 334 -0.99 -11.80 16.69
C MET A 334 0.30 -11.19 17.23
N GLU A 335 0.81 -10.13 16.60
CA GLU A 335 2.04 -9.45 17.05
C GLU A 335 1.94 -8.97 18.51
N LEU A 336 0.75 -8.54 18.93
CA LEU A 336 0.48 -8.06 20.28
C LEU A 336 0.63 -9.13 21.38
N TRP A 337 0.53 -10.42 21.04
CA TRP A 337 0.58 -11.54 22.02
C TRP A 337 1.87 -12.36 21.95
N ILE A 338 2.78 -12.07 21.01
CA ILE A 338 4.01 -12.84 20.81
C ILE A 338 5.20 -12.07 21.40
N PRO A 339 5.86 -12.59 22.46
CA PRO A 339 7.07 -11.98 23.01
C PRO A 339 8.16 -11.90 21.95
N SER A 340 8.93 -10.81 21.93
CA SER A 340 9.99 -10.56 20.94
C SER A 340 11.06 -11.66 20.87
N GLY A 341 11.34 -12.33 21.99
CA GLY A 341 12.21 -13.51 22.03
C GLY A 341 11.64 -14.72 21.29
N LEU A 342 10.32 -14.97 21.41
CA LEU A 342 9.65 -16.04 20.67
C LEU A 342 9.61 -15.71 19.17
N ARG A 343 9.32 -14.45 18.79
CA ARG A 343 9.31 -14.03 17.39
C ARG A 343 10.64 -14.35 16.69
N ARG A 344 11.78 -13.98 17.30
CA ARG A 344 13.12 -14.35 16.81
C ARG A 344 13.25 -15.85 16.59
N SER A 345 12.78 -16.68 17.51
CA SER A 345 12.85 -18.15 17.38
C SER A 345 12.01 -18.71 16.23
N ILE A 346 10.86 -18.11 15.92
CA ILE A 346 10.02 -18.54 14.79
C ILE A 346 10.63 -18.05 13.45
N ASP A 347 11.10 -16.80 13.39
CA ASP A 347 11.82 -16.25 12.23
C ASP A 347 13.08 -17.09 11.90
N GLN A 348 13.76 -17.62 12.92
CA GLN A 348 14.90 -18.52 12.78
C GLN A 348 14.53 -19.89 12.19
N TRP A 349 13.37 -20.45 12.56
CA TRP A 349 12.90 -21.74 12.06
C TRP A 349 12.41 -21.66 10.61
N ALA A 350 11.84 -20.51 10.22
CA ALA A 350 11.41 -20.24 8.85
C ALA A 350 12.55 -19.83 7.89
N ALA A 351 13.76 -19.55 8.40
CA ALA A 351 14.87 -19.09 7.59
C ALA A 351 15.53 -20.25 6.80
N PRO A 352 15.98 -20.01 5.55
CA PRO A 352 16.66 -21.02 4.75
C PRO A 352 18.05 -21.37 5.33
N SER A 353 18.61 -22.50 4.87
CA SER A 353 19.95 -22.94 5.26
C SER A 353 21.00 -21.88 4.97
N TRP A 354 22.06 -21.81 5.79
CA TRP A 354 23.04 -20.72 5.71
C TRP A 354 23.66 -20.49 4.32
N PRO A 355 24.01 -21.51 3.50
CA PRO A 355 24.51 -21.29 2.13
C PRO A 355 23.52 -20.51 1.25
N ARG A 356 22.21 -20.75 1.39
CA ARG A 356 21.16 -20.05 0.65
C ARG A 356 21.00 -18.61 1.13
N LYS A 357 21.14 -18.36 2.43
CA LYS A 357 21.23 -17.00 2.99
C LYS A 357 22.41 -16.21 2.40
N ALA A 358 23.56 -16.85 2.30
CA ALA A 358 24.76 -16.25 1.73
C ALA A 358 24.58 -15.95 0.23
N LYS A 359 23.93 -16.84 -0.54
CA LYS A 359 23.56 -16.57 -1.95
C LYS A 359 22.64 -15.35 -2.09
N ILE A 360 21.56 -15.29 -1.30
CA ILE A 360 20.64 -14.14 -1.27
C ILE A 360 21.37 -12.84 -0.91
N ALA A 361 22.27 -12.89 0.08
CA ALA A 361 23.07 -11.74 0.50
C ALA A 361 24.04 -11.27 -0.60
N ILE A 362 24.71 -12.18 -1.32
CA ILE A 362 25.54 -11.84 -2.48
C ILE A 362 24.70 -11.10 -3.53
N GLY A 363 23.52 -11.62 -3.88
CA GLY A 363 22.61 -10.94 -4.81
C GLY A 363 22.18 -9.54 -4.35
N LEU A 364 22.00 -9.31 -3.04
CA LEU A 364 21.72 -7.97 -2.51
C LEU A 364 22.94 -7.04 -2.59
N PHE A 365 24.16 -7.56 -2.43
CA PHE A 365 25.39 -6.80 -2.65
C PHE A 365 25.61 -6.46 -4.13
N GLU A 366 25.30 -7.38 -5.05
CA GLU A 366 25.31 -7.14 -6.51
C GLU A 366 24.28 -6.07 -6.90
N LEU A 367 23.07 -6.11 -6.35
CA LEU A 367 22.08 -5.06 -6.54
C LEU A 367 22.59 -3.69 -6.05
N VAL A 368 23.30 -3.61 -4.91
CA VAL A 368 23.87 -2.33 -4.44
C VAL A 368 24.91 -1.78 -5.42
N GLU A 369 25.71 -2.64 -6.04
CA GLU A 369 26.68 -2.27 -7.07
C GLU A 369 25.97 -1.73 -8.32
N ASP A 370 24.96 -2.45 -8.82
CA ASP A 370 24.18 -2.06 -10.01
C ASP A 370 23.34 -0.79 -9.81
N VAL A 371 22.93 -0.51 -8.56
CA VAL A 371 22.14 0.68 -8.16
C VAL A 371 23.04 1.90 -7.92
N PHE A 372 24.28 1.71 -7.48
CA PHE A 372 25.22 2.80 -7.20
C PHE A 372 26.11 3.15 -8.42
N HIS A 373 26.53 2.16 -9.20
CA HIS A 373 27.30 2.33 -10.44
C HIS A 373 26.45 2.02 -11.69
N GLY A 374 25.17 2.38 -11.64
CA GLY A 374 24.21 2.12 -12.72
C GLY A 374 24.56 2.84 -14.02
N THR A 375 24.28 2.18 -15.16
CA THR A 375 24.50 2.71 -16.53
C THR A 375 23.74 4.01 -16.83
N PHE A 376 22.73 4.33 -16.01
CA PHE A 376 21.86 5.49 -16.12
C PHE A 376 21.91 6.38 -14.87
N GLY A 377 22.99 6.30 -14.08
CA GLY A 377 23.21 7.12 -12.89
C GLY A 377 22.92 6.41 -11.56
N SER A 378 23.23 7.10 -10.46
CA SER A 378 23.15 6.61 -9.10
C SER A 378 21.73 6.67 -8.52
N PHE A 379 21.36 5.64 -7.75
CA PHE A 379 20.10 5.54 -7.04
C PHE A 379 20.33 5.33 -5.54
N LEU A 380 19.43 5.85 -4.70
CA LEU A 380 19.45 5.75 -3.24
C LEU A 380 18.30 4.85 -2.76
N MET A 381 18.61 3.87 -1.92
CA MET A 381 17.62 2.98 -1.30
C MET A 381 17.11 3.62 0.01
N CYS A 382 15.96 4.29 0.00
CA CYS A 382 15.49 5.11 1.13
C CYS A 382 14.39 4.49 2.02
N ASP A 383 14.10 3.20 1.83
CA ASP A 383 13.26 2.41 2.75
C ASP A 383 13.68 0.94 2.73
N LEU A 384 14.88 0.64 3.26
CA LEU A 384 15.41 -0.71 3.25
C LEU A 384 14.69 -1.59 4.30
N SER A 385 13.78 -2.43 3.85
CA SER A 385 13.06 -3.40 4.68
C SER A 385 13.13 -4.80 4.07
N ALA A 386 13.07 -5.84 4.91
CA ALA A 386 12.94 -7.21 4.41
C ALA A 386 11.64 -7.43 3.61
N ALA A 387 10.62 -6.57 3.79
CA ALA A 387 9.36 -6.62 3.04
C ALA A 387 9.47 -6.07 1.61
N GLY A 388 10.43 -5.18 1.33
CA GLY A 388 10.69 -4.66 -0.01
C GLY A 388 11.40 -5.63 -0.95
N PHE A 389 11.93 -6.74 -0.43
CA PHE A 389 12.64 -7.75 -1.21
C PHE A 389 11.99 -9.13 -1.08
N GLY A 390 12.21 -9.97 -2.09
CA GLY A 390 11.90 -11.38 -2.11
C GLY A 390 12.96 -12.17 -2.86
N TYR A 391 12.72 -13.46 -3.09
CA TYR A 391 13.64 -14.31 -3.85
C TYR A 391 12.94 -15.38 -4.68
N THR A 392 13.65 -15.87 -5.70
CA THR A 392 13.22 -16.98 -6.58
C THR A 392 13.45 -18.35 -5.92
N GLU A 393 12.93 -19.43 -6.51
CA GLU A 393 13.26 -20.81 -6.07
C GLU A 393 14.76 -21.14 -6.12
N ARG A 394 15.51 -20.42 -6.97
CA ARG A 394 16.97 -20.52 -7.10
C ARG A 394 17.74 -19.69 -6.07
N HIS A 395 17.01 -18.95 -5.22
CA HIS A 395 17.51 -18.03 -4.18
C HIS A 395 18.19 -16.78 -4.74
N ASP A 396 17.79 -16.36 -5.95
CA ASP A 396 18.21 -15.11 -6.56
C ASP A 396 17.27 -13.99 -6.06
N ILE A 397 17.82 -12.83 -5.69
CA ILE A 397 17.04 -11.75 -5.07
C ILE A 397 16.20 -10.99 -6.09
N LYS A 398 15.00 -10.55 -5.68
CA LYS A 398 14.10 -9.68 -6.43
C LYS A 398 13.65 -8.49 -5.58
N VAL A 399 13.68 -7.27 -6.13
CA VAL A 399 13.11 -6.08 -5.48
C VAL A 399 11.60 -6.04 -5.71
N VAL A 400 10.82 -6.38 -4.70
CA VAL A 400 9.35 -6.50 -4.78
C VAL A 400 8.65 -5.16 -4.59
N ASP A 401 9.21 -4.27 -3.77
CA ASP A 401 8.81 -2.87 -3.65
C ASP A 401 10.04 -1.99 -3.82
N SER A 402 10.13 -1.34 -4.98
CA SER A 402 11.20 -0.41 -5.34
C SER A 402 10.75 1.05 -5.31
N LYS A 403 9.57 1.36 -4.73
CA LYS A 403 9.03 2.74 -4.67
C LYS A 403 10.05 3.73 -4.08
N TRP A 404 10.74 3.30 -3.02
CA TRP A 404 11.69 4.10 -2.25
C TRP A 404 13.14 3.97 -2.75
N ILE A 405 13.38 3.28 -3.86
CA ILE A 405 14.66 3.34 -4.58
C ILE A 405 14.55 4.51 -5.55
N VAL A 406 15.19 5.63 -5.20
CA VAL A 406 15.02 6.92 -5.88
C VAL A 406 16.28 7.36 -6.59
N PRO A 407 16.22 7.98 -7.78
CA PRO A 407 17.38 8.62 -8.40
C PRO A 407 18.00 9.67 -7.47
N GLU A 408 19.33 9.68 -7.37
CA GLU A 408 20.04 10.58 -6.46
C GLU A 408 19.75 12.06 -6.76
N VAL A 409 19.80 12.46 -8.04
CA VAL A 409 19.54 13.86 -8.46
C VAL A 409 18.13 14.31 -8.07
N GLY A 410 17.13 13.42 -8.23
CA GLY A 410 15.75 13.67 -7.78
C GLY A 410 15.64 13.84 -6.26
N PHE A 411 16.38 13.05 -5.48
CA PHE A 411 16.45 13.18 -4.02
C PHE A 411 17.13 14.49 -3.59
N GLN A 412 18.26 14.85 -4.21
CA GLN A 412 19.00 16.08 -3.90
C GLN A 412 18.14 17.32 -4.09
N GLU A 413 17.30 17.38 -5.13
CA GLU A 413 16.40 18.52 -5.35
C GLU A 413 15.29 18.62 -4.28
N ILE A 414 14.69 17.50 -3.89
CA ILE A 414 13.70 17.45 -2.80
C ILE A 414 14.32 17.96 -1.48
N MET A 415 15.53 17.51 -1.16
CA MET A 415 16.24 17.94 0.05
C MET A 415 16.64 19.41 0.02
N ARG A 416 17.07 19.93 -1.14
CA ARG A 416 17.39 21.34 -1.33
C ARG A 416 16.19 22.26 -1.09
N GLU A 417 14.97 21.80 -1.38
CA GLU A 417 13.73 22.55 -1.11
C GLU A 417 13.22 22.38 0.34
N LYS A 418 13.53 21.25 0.99
CA LYS A 418 13.06 20.92 2.34
C LYS A 418 13.66 21.85 3.40
N ARG A 419 12.79 22.44 4.23
CA ARG A 419 13.18 23.24 5.40
C ARG A 419 13.35 22.35 6.63
N CYS A 420 14.20 22.79 7.55
CA CYS A 420 14.49 22.10 8.81
C CYS A 420 14.83 23.10 9.93
N GLU A 421 14.56 22.68 11.16
CA GLU A 421 15.05 23.29 12.40
C GLU A 421 16.08 22.37 13.09
N GLU A 422 15.95 21.05 12.92
CA GLU A 422 16.89 20.05 13.43
C GLU A 422 17.21 18.94 12.39
N ASP A 423 18.28 18.18 12.63
CA ASP A 423 18.69 17.08 11.74
C ASP A 423 17.60 16.00 11.58
N SER A 424 16.74 15.82 12.60
CA SER A 424 15.59 14.90 12.59
C SER A 424 14.57 15.23 11.51
N ASP A 425 14.48 16.49 11.08
CA ASP A 425 13.57 16.90 10.01
C ASP A 425 14.06 16.39 8.64
N CYS A 426 15.38 16.22 8.48
CA CYS A 426 16.05 15.93 7.22
C CYS A 426 16.07 14.42 6.87
N VAL A 427 14.90 13.80 6.93
CA VAL A 427 14.67 12.40 6.55
C VAL A 427 13.86 12.31 5.25
N TYR A 428 14.22 11.36 4.39
CA TYR A 428 13.41 10.88 3.27
C TYR A 428 13.13 9.37 3.44
N GLY A 429 11.89 8.96 3.16
CA GLY A 429 11.44 7.60 3.42
C GLY A 429 11.63 7.25 4.91
N ARG A 430 12.40 6.20 5.20
CA ARG A 430 12.64 5.71 6.56
C ARG A 430 14.12 5.72 6.98
N ASP A 431 15.07 5.73 6.04
CA ASP A 431 16.50 5.57 6.33
C ASP A 431 17.47 6.46 5.51
N CYS A 432 16.96 7.36 4.67
CA CYS A 432 17.79 8.39 4.02
C CYS A 432 17.81 9.66 4.87
N PHE A 433 18.80 9.75 5.76
CA PHE A 433 19.08 10.92 6.60
C PHE A 433 20.09 11.86 5.92
N THR A 434 19.86 13.16 6.01
CA THR A 434 20.85 14.22 5.76
C THR A 434 20.95 15.14 6.97
N SER A 435 21.88 16.10 6.99
CA SER A 435 22.00 17.10 8.08
C SER A 435 21.29 18.41 7.74
N CYS A 436 20.82 19.12 8.75
CA CYS A 436 20.21 20.44 8.61
C CYS A 436 21.28 21.55 8.56
N ASP A 437 21.31 22.33 7.48
CA ASP A 437 22.09 23.57 7.44
C ASP A 437 21.32 24.66 8.17
N LEU A 438 21.61 24.81 9.47
CA LEU A 438 21.03 25.82 10.36
C LEU A 438 21.26 27.26 9.89
N THR A 439 22.23 27.52 8.99
CA THR A 439 22.43 28.88 8.42
C THR A 439 21.41 29.19 7.33
N LYS A 440 20.89 28.17 6.65
CA LYS A 440 19.90 28.28 5.57
C LYS A 440 18.50 27.81 5.97
N HIS A 441 18.36 27.16 7.13
CA HIS A 441 17.18 26.41 7.58
C HIS A 441 16.67 25.43 6.50
N ARG A 442 17.61 24.70 5.89
CA ARG A 442 17.37 23.75 4.79
C ARG A 442 18.24 22.51 4.92
N CYS A 443 17.73 21.38 4.44
CA CYS A 443 18.46 20.14 4.47
C CYS A 443 19.64 20.15 3.48
N THR A 444 20.73 19.48 3.88
CA THR A 444 21.84 19.17 2.98
C THR A 444 21.44 18.08 1.99
N THR A 445 22.14 18.02 0.86
CA THR A 445 21.80 17.13 -0.27
C THR A 445 22.53 15.79 -0.23
N GLU A 446 23.57 15.66 0.60
CA GLU A 446 24.36 14.43 0.75
C GLU A 446 23.77 13.54 1.85
N VAL A 447 23.64 12.24 1.57
CA VAL A 447 23.17 11.25 2.56
C VAL A 447 24.25 10.97 3.59
N THR A 448 23.89 10.85 4.87
CA THR A 448 24.88 10.52 5.93
C THR A 448 25.38 9.08 5.87
N GLN A 449 24.60 8.17 5.27
CA GLN A 449 24.89 6.73 5.15
C GLN A 449 24.67 6.22 3.71
N PRO A 450 25.66 5.52 3.11
CA PRO A 450 25.53 4.95 1.77
C PRO A 450 24.62 3.71 1.76
N ASN A 451 24.18 3.30 0.57
CA ASN A 451 23.32 2.11 0.40
C ASN A 451 23.93 0.84 1.01
N LEU A 452 25.24 0.63 0.86
CA LEU A 452 25.94 -0.53 1.40
C LEU A 452 25.91 -0.60 2.93
N ALA A 453 26.06 0.54 3.63
CA ALA A 453 25.97 0.58 5.09
C ALA A 453 24.59 0.11 5.58
N LYS A 454 23.52 0.58 4.91
CA LYS A 454 22.14 0.17 5.19
C LYS A 454 21.93 -1.33 4.93
N VAL A 455 22.43 -1.84 3.80
CA VAL A 455 22.36 -3.27 3.46
C VAL A 455 23.11 -4.15 4.43
N CYS A 456 24.35 -3.80 4.81
CA CYS A 456 25.11 -4.53 5.81
C CYS A 456 24.39 -4.53 7.17
N ASN A 457 23.78 -3.42 7.58
CA ASN A 457 23.05 -3.33 8.84
C ASN A 457 21.84 -4.28 8.84
N THR A 458 21.05 -4.28 7.76
CA THR A 458 19.90 -5.18 7.57
C THR A 458 20.32 -6.66 7.49
N LEU A 459 21.43 -6.96 6.80
CA LEU A 459 21.93 -8.34 6.66
C LEU A 459 22.69 -8.85 7.88
N SER A 460 23.18 -7.98 8.78
CA SER A 460 24.09 -8.35 9.88
C SER A 460 23.52 -9.49 10.73
N TYR A 461 22.29 -9.35 11.23
CA TYR A 461 21.65 -10.41 12.02
C TYR A 461 21.33 -11.67 11.18
N TYR A 462 20.90 -11.47 9.94
CA TYR A 462 20.48 -12.55 9.03
C TYR A 462 21.64 -13.50 8.68
N LEU A 463 22.81 -12.92 8.38
CA LEU A 463 24.04 -13.63 8.00
C LEU A 463 24.79 -14.22 9.19
N LEU A 464 24.91 -13.49 10.32
CA LEU A 464 25.61 -14.01 11.50
C LEU A 464 24.84 -15.17 12.15
N TYR A 465 23.51 -15.19 12.05
CA TYR A 465 22.71 -16.31 12.57
C TYR A 465 22.89 -17.58 11.73
N GLY A 466 23.48 -18.60 12.35
CA GLY A 466 23.79 -19.89 11.72
C GLY A 466 25.10 -19.88 10.91
N ALA A 467 25.91 -18.82 11.04
CA ALA A 467 27.20 -18.72 10.38
C ALA A 467 28.16 -19.85 10.80
N PRO A 468 28.82 -20.53 9.85
CA PRO A 468 29.90 -21.47 10.14
C PRO A 468 31.02 -20.82 10.96
N SER A 469 31.50 -21.51 11.98
CA SER A 469 32.46 -20.97 12.96
C SER A 469 33.81 -20.57 12.34
N ASP A 470 34.18 -21.12 11.19
CA ASP A 470 35.42 -20.82 10.49
C ASP A 470 35.43 -19.46 9.77
N ILE A 471 34.26 -18.85 9.54
CA ILE A 471 34.13 -17.52 8.91
C ILE A 471 33.43 -16.49 9.79
N ARG A 472 32.78 -16.90 10.88
CA ARG A 472 31.88 -16.02 11.65
C ARG A 472 32.57 -14.75 12.14
N ASP A 473 33.76 -14.87 12.72
CA ASP A 473 34.44 -13.75 13.37
C ASP A 473 34.99 -12.74 12.33
N GLU A 474 35.46 -13.19 11.17
CA GLU A 474 35.86 -12.29 10.08
C GLU A 474 34.62 -11.67 9.40
N LEU A 475 33.53 -12.42 9.22
CA LEU A 475 32.27 -11.91 8.69
C LEU A 475 31.69 -10.82 9.60
N GLU A 476 31.69 -11.02 10.92
CA GLU A 476 31.24 -10.02 11.90
C GLU A 476 32.08 -8.74 11.84
N LYS A 477 33.40 -8.87 11.74
CA LYS A 477 34.33 -7.75 11.58
C LYS A 477 34.12 -6.97 10.28
N GLN A 478 33.94 -7.65 9.14
CA GLN A 478 33.67 -7.01 7.85
C GLN A 478 32.30 -6.32 7.83
N LEU A 479 31.26 -6.94 8.40
CA LEU A 479 29.94 -6.33 8.56
C LEU A 479 29.98 -5.10 9.48
N TYR A 480 30.73 -5.15 10.59
CA TYR A 480 30.92 -4.00 11.47
C TYR A 480 31.59 -2.82 10.76
N ALA A 481 32.68 -3.08 10.02
CA ALA A 481 33.35 -2.07 9.20
C ALA A 481 32.40 -1.48 8.14
N CYS A 482 31.61 -2.32 7.49
CA CYS A 482 30.59 -1.92 6.52
C CYS A 482 29.50 -1.02 7.12
N ASN A 483 28.99 -1.35 8.31
CA ASN A 483 27.98 -0.57 9.03
C ASN A 483 28.51 0.80 9.49
N ALA A 484 29.83 0.94 9.64
CA ALA A 484 30.49 2.18 10.04
C ALA A 484 30.76 3.16 8.88
N LEU A 485 30.50 2.76 7.63
CA LEU A 485 30.62 3.63 6.45
C LEU A 485 29.69 4.85 6.56
N LYS A 486 30.24 6.03 6.25
CA LYS A 486 29.51 7.32 6.18
C LYS A 486 29.46 7.80 4.72
N GLY A 487 28.77 8.91 4.46
CA GLY A 487 28.37 9.31 3.10
C GLY A 487 29.03 10.58 2.50
N ALA A 488 30.18 11.07 2.99
CA ALA A 488 30.75 12.36 2.56
C ALA A 488 32.30 12.41 2.48
N SER A 489 32.94 11.61 1.63
CA SER A 489 34.38 11.72 1.34
C SER A 489 34.77 11.03 0.02
N GLU A 490 35.58 11.70 -0.81
CA GLU A 490 36.11 11.19 -2.09
C GLU A 490 36.99 9.92 -1.91
N GLN A 491 37.55 9.71 -0.71
CA GLN A 491 38.34 8.52 -0.40
C GLN A 491 37.47 7.25 -0.31
N MET A 492 36.16 7.39 -0.13
CA MET A 492 35.26 6.30 0.28
C MET A 492 34.80 5.39 -0.86
N GLU A 493 34.82 5.82 -2.13
CA GLU A 493 34.40 4.93 -3.24
C GLU A 493 35.31 3.69 -3.33
N MET A 494 36.59 3.87 -3.01
CA MET A 494 37.56 2.78 -2.88
C MET A 494 37.27 1.89 -1.67
N GLU A 495 36.95 2.46 -0.51
CA GLU A 495 36.62 1.69 0.71
C GLU A 495 35.32 0.90 0.55
N HIS A 496 34.30 1.54 -0.04
CA HIS A 496 33.02 0.95 -0.44
C HIS A 496 33.24 -0.28 -1.34
N SER A 497 33.97 -0.09 -2.44
CA SER A 497 34.30 -1.15 -3.39
C SER A 497 35.13 -2.29 -2.76
N LEU A 498 36.07 -1.96 -1.87
CA LEU A 498 36.91 -2.95 -1.18
C LEU A 498 36.10 -3.80 -0.20
N ILE A 499 35.29 -3.19 0.66
CA ILE A 499 34.46 -3.88 1.65
C ILE A 499 33.42 -4.75 0.94
N LEU A 500 32.75 -4.21 -0.10
CA LEU A 500 31.78 -4.94 -0.92
C LEU A 500 32.38 -6.21 -1.53
N ASN A 501 33.55 -6.07 -2.18
CA ASN A 501 34.20 -7.21 -2.83
C ASN A 501 34.77 -8.21 -1.82
N ASN A 502 35.26 -7.76 -0.66
CA ASN A 502 35.68 -8.66 0.42
C ASN A 502 34.50 -9.47 0.98
N LEU A 503 33.35 -8.85 1.23
CA LEU A 503 32.13 -9.52 1.68
C LEU A 503 31.62 -10.54 0.65
N LYS A 504 31.47 -10.14 -0.62
CA LYS A 504 31.08 -11.04 -1.72
C LYS A 504 32.05 -12.23 -1.82
N THR A 505 33.36 -11.99 -1.79
CA THR A 505 34.38 -13.04 -1.90
C THR A 505 34.37 -14.01 -0.71
N LEU A 506 34.19 -13.50 0.52
CA LEU A 506 34.13 -14.31 1.74
C LEU A 506 32.92 -15.26 1.71
N LEU A 507 31.74 -14.74 1.34
CA LEU A 507 30.52 -15.54 1.19
C LEU A 507 30.65 -16.54 0.03
N TRP A 508 31.09 -16.09 -1.15
CA TRP A 508 31.24 -16.93 -2.34
C TRP A 508 32.18 -18.12 -2.10
N LYS A 509 33.36 -17.86 -1.52
CA LYS A 509 34.35 -18.89 -1.16
C LYS A 509 33.77 -19.97 -0.23
N LYS A 510 32.77 -19.63 0.59
CA LYS A 510 32.11 -20.60 1.49
C LYS A 510 31.05 -21.44 0.78
N ILE A 511 30.30 -20.87 -0.17
CA ILE A 511 29.18 -21.56 -0.84
C ILE A 511 29.57 -22.28 -2.13
N SER A 512 30.65 -21.87 -2.80
CA SER A 512 31.10 -22.43 -4.10
C SER A 512 31.45 -23.92 -4.07
N HIS A 513 31.68 -24.50 -2.88
CA HIS A 513 31.93 -25.92 -2.68
C HIS A 513 30.69 -26.72 -2.26
N THR A 514 29.53 -26.07 -2.08
CA THR A 514 28.26 -26.72 -1.73
C THR A 514 27.46 -27.03 -2.99
N LYS A 515 26.71 -28.14 -3.01
CA LYS A 515 25.84 -28.53 -4.15
C LYS A 515 24.59 -27.64 -4.31
N ASP A 516 24.45 -26.61 -3.48
CA ASP A 516 23.32 -25.67 -3.44
C ASP A 516 23.63 -24.32 -4.13
N SER A 517 24.78 -24.18 -4.82
CA SER A 517 25.20 -22.99 -5.55
C SER A 517 24.45 -22.80 -6.88
#